data_AF-A0A7S3W0A7-F1
#
_entry.id   AF-A0A7S3W0A7-F1
#
_cell.length_a   1.000
_cell.length_b   1.000
_cell.length_c   1.000
_cell.angle_alpha   90.00
_cell.angle_beta   90.00
_cell.angle_gamma   90.00
#
_symmetry.space_group_name_H-M   'P 1'
#
loop_
_entity.id
_entity.type
_entity.pdbx_description
1 polymer ?
#
loop_
_entity_poly.entity_id
_entity_poly.type
_entity_poly.pdbx_seq_one_letter_code
_entity_poly.pdbx_strand_id
1 'polypeptide(L)'
;LFTAPGYAERTGRKQQVMVGYSDSAKDAGRIAAMWAQYESQEKMLEVAKELGFEITFFHGKGGTVGRGANPEVYKAILAHPQGTINGQFRVTEQGEMITKNFGDIESAERSMDIFTAAVLRDQFLQRPVPTAEWRAAMAAMSERSCGLYRKVVREEPKFVPYFRAATPEL
;
A
#
# COMPACT_ATOMS: atom_id res chain seq x y z
N LEU A 1 -16.50 9.34 -10.55
CA LEU A 1 -17.16 9.42 -9.24
C LEU A 1 -17.29 10.85 -8.76
N PHE A 2 -16.17 11.59 -8.60
CA PHE A 2 -16.19 12.97 -8.09
C PHE A 2 -17.01 13.98 -8.92
N THR A 3 -17.22 13.70 -10.21
CA THR A 3 -18.06 14.51 -11.12
C THR A 3 -19.53 14.09 -11.14
N ALA A 4 -19.90 13.01 -10.45
CA ALA A 4 -21.29 12.54 -10.44
C ALA A 4 -22.17 13.49 -9.62
N PRO A 5 -23.38 13.84 -10.10
CA PRO A 5 -24.31 14.70 -9.36
C PRO A 5 -24.57 14.19 -7.94
N GLY A 6 -24.55 15.08 -6.95
CA GLY A 6 -24.82 14.75 -5.55
C GLY A 6 -23.69 14.05 -4.80
N TYR A 7 -22.62 13.61 -5.46
CA TYR A 7 -21.56 12.85 -4.80
C TYR A 7 -20.74 13.69 -3.81
N ALA A 8 -20.35 14.90 -4.24
CA ALA A 8 -19.57 15.82 -3.41
C ALA A 8 -20.32 16.22 -2.13
N GLU A 9 -21.63 16.49 -2.23
CA GLU A 9 -22.48 16.83 -1.09
C GLU A 9 -22.62 15.67 -0.12
N ARG A 10 -22.91 14.47 -0.63
CA ARG A 10 -23.09 13.25 0.20
C ARG A 10 -21.83 12.85 0.96
N THR A 11 -20.66 13.11 0.38
CA THR A 11 -19.36 12.74 0.97
C THR A 11 -18.70 13.87 1.74
N GLY A 12 -19.25 15.09 1.68
CA GLY A 12 -18.58 16.29 2.20
C GLY A 12 -17.21 16.52 1.57
N ARG A 13 -17.04 16.09 0.30
CA ARG A 13 -15.77 16.11 -0.44
C ARG A 13 -14.63 15.31 0.23
N LYS A 14 -14.96 14.28 1.01
CA LYS A 14 -13.99 13.36 1.61
C LYS A 14 -14.13 11.97 1.01
N GLN A 15 -13.04 11.43 0.49
CA GLN A 15 -12.99 10.10 -0.10
C GLN A 15 -11.98 9.23 0.64
N GLN A 16 -12.41 8.04 1.04
CA GLN A 16 -11.47 7.00 1.47
C GLN A 16 -11.33 5.94 0.38
N VAL A 17 -10.09 5.54 0.09
CA VAL A 17 -9.80 4.47 -0.89
C VAL A 17 -8.94 3.41 -0.22
N MET A 18 -9.40 2.15 -0.25
CA MET A 18 -8.63 1.03 0.26
C MET A 18 -7.61 0.54 -0.78
N VAL A 19 -6.37 0.30 -0.34
CA VAL A 19 -5.29 -0.26 -1.15
C VAL A 19 -5.05 -1.71 -0.74
N GLY A 20 -5.31 -2.65 -1.65
CA GLY A 20 -5.16 -4.09 -1.42
C GLY A 20 -3.76 -4.60 -1.78
N TYR A 21 -2.87 -4.77 -0.80
CA TYR A 21 -1.49 -5.19 -1.06
C TYR A 21 -1.36 -6.66 -1.46
N SER A 22 -1.82 -7.57 -0.60
CA SER A 22 -1.73 -9.01 -0.84
C SER A 22 -2.49 -9.45 -2.09
N ASP A 23 -3.69 -8.91 -2.32
CA ASP A 23 -4.54 -9.30 -3.45
C ASP A 23 -3.92 -8.89 -4.78
N SER A 24 -3.43 -7.65 -4.89
CA SER A 24 -2.70 -7.22 -6.10
C SER A 24 -1.44 -8.05 -6.32
N ALA A 25 -0.69 -8.39 -5.26
CA ALA A 25 0.51 -9.22 -5.38
C ALA A 25 0.18 -10.68 -5.76
N LYS A 26 -0.97 -11.21 -5.35
CA LYS A 26 -1.48 -12.53 -5.77
C LYS A 26 -1.91 -12.53 -7.24
N ASP A 27 -2.34 -11.40 -7.78
CA ASP A 27 -2.73 -11.29 -9.19
C ASP A 27 -1.54 -11.13 -10.15
N ALA A 28 -0.59 -10.27 -9.78
CA ALA A 28 0.43 -9.76 -10.69
C ALA A 28 1.88 -9.96 -10.21
N GLY A 29 2.08 -10.58 -9.04
CA GLY A 29 3.39 -10.63 -8.39
C GLY A 29 3.74 -9.32 -7.68
N ARG A 30 4.72 -9.39 -6.78
CA ARG A 30 4.97 -8.32 -5.79
C ARG A 30 5.50 -7.02 -6.41
N ILE A 31 6.46 -7.09 -7.34
CA ILE A 31 7.08 -5.88 -7.93
C ILE A 31 6.03 -5.09 -8.72
N ALA A 32 5.30 -5.77 -9.61
CA ALA A 32 4.25 -5.15 -10.40
C ALA A 32 3.15 -4.53 -9.53
N ALA A 33 2.70 -5.26 -8.50
CA ALA A 33 1.70 -4.76 -7.56
C ALA A 33 2.16 -3.49 -6.82
N MET A 34 3.38 -3.49 -6.27
CA MET A 34 3.92 -2.32 -5.55
C MET A 34 4.06 -1.10 -6.47
N TRP A 35 4.52 -1.30 -7.70
CA TRP A 35 4.63 -0.20 -8.66
C TRP A 35 3.26 0.37 -9.05
N ALA A 36 2.30 -0.51 -9.37
CA ALA A 36 0.93 -0.11 -9.68
C ALA A 36 0.28 0.65 -8.52
N GLN A 37 0.51 0.22 -7.27
CA GLN A 37 0.00 0.89 -6.07
C GLN A 37 0.61 2.28 -5.88
N TYR A 38 1.90 2.43 -6.16
CA TYR A 38 2.58 3.73 -6.09
C TYR A 38 1.97 4.70 -7.09
N GLU A 39 1.94 4.34 -8.37
CA GLU A 39 1.39 5.19 -9.44
C GLU A 39 -0.09 5.49 -9.25
N SER A 40 -0.88 4.52 -8.80
CA SER A 40 -2.32 4.70 -8.61
C SER A 40 -2.62 5.70 -7.49
N GLN A 41 -1.85 5.69 -6.41
CA GLN A 41 -2.00 6.67 -5.33
C GLN A 41 -1.62 8.08 -5.78
N GLU A 42 -0.54 8.25 -6.57
CA GLU A 42 -0.19 9.55 -7.16
C GLU A 42 -1.31 10.10 -8.03
N LYS A 43 -1.81 9.30 -8.98
CA LYS A 43 -2.87 9.70 -9.91
C LYS A 43 -4.18 10.00 -9.20
N MET A 44 -4.55 9.19 -8.20
CA MET A 44 -5.76 9.43 -7.40
C MET A 44 -5.66 10.71 -6.57
N LEU A 45 -4.48 11.00 -6.01
CA LEU A 45 -4.23 12.24 -5.27
C LEU A 45 -4.32 13.47 -6.18
N GLU A 46 -3.76 13.40 -7.38
CA GLU A 46 -3.83 14.47 -8.39
C GLU A 46 -5.29 14.78 -8.75
N VAL A 47 -6.06 13.77 -9.14
CA VAL A 47 -7.49 13.93 -9.48
C VAL A 47 -8.32 14.44 -8.30
N ALA A 48 -8.02 13.99 -7.07
CA ALA A 48 -8.70 14.49 -5.88
C ALA A 48 -8.41 15.98 -5.65
N LYS A 49 -7.14 16.41 -5.78
CA LYS A 49 -6.74 17.81 -5.64
C LYS A 49 -7.41 18.69 -6.68
N GLU A 50 -7.39 18.30 -7.96
CA GLU A 50 -8.00 19.05 -9.05
C GLU A 50 -9.51 19.28 -8.84
N LEU A 51 -10.19 18.30 -8.27
CA LEU A 51 -11.65 18.36 -8.05
C LEU A 51 -12.03 18.84 -6.64
N GLY A 52 -11.06 19.23 -5.81
CA GLY A 52 -11.29 19.74 -4.46
C GLY A 52 -11.85 18.67 -3.50
N PHE A 53 -11.31 17.46 -3.56
CA PHE A 53 -11.58 16.35 -2.63
C PHE A 53 -10.37 16.09 -1.74
N GLU A 54 -10.64 15.81 -0.46
CA GLU A 54 -9.67 15.25 0.46
C GLU A 54 -9.69 13.72 0.32
N ILE A 55 -8.53 13.11 0.07
CA ILE A 55 -8.41 11.66 -0.07
C ILE A 55 -7.61 11.06 1.09
N THR A 56 -8.14 10.00 1.70
CA THR A 56 -7.44 9.17 2.70
C THR A 56 -7.23 7.77 2.13
N PHE A 57 -5.99 7.29 2.13
CA PHE A 57 -5.73 5.89 1.77
C PHE A 57 -5.86 4.98 2.99
N PHE A 58 -6.60 3.89 2.84
CA PHE A 58 -6.69 2.82 3.82
C PHE A 58 -5.82 1.65 3.37
N HIS A 59 -4.71 1.43 4.06
CA HIS A 59 -3.71 0.44 3.71
C HIS A 59 -4.11 -0.95 4.23
N GLY A 60 -4.47 -1.86 3.32
CA GLY A 60 -4.89 -3.22 3.65
C GLY A 60 -3.76 -4.16 4.07
N LYS A 61 -4.12 -5.42 4.33
CA LYS A 61 -3.18 -6.48 4.74
C LYS A 61 -2.09 -6.72 3.69
N GLY A 62 -0.86 -6.94 4.14
CA GLY A 62 0.25 -7.50 3.34
C GLY A 62 1.26 -6.49 2.80
N GLY A 63 1.00 -5.20 2.98
CA GLY A 63 1.98 -4.14 2.73
C GLY A 63 3.16 -4.21 3.70
N THR A 64 4.24 -3.49 3.38
CA THR A 64 5.40 -3.31 4.28
C THR A 64 5.01 -2.71 5.62
N VAL A 65 3.96 -1.87 5.65
CA VAL A 65 3.42 -1.22 6.85
C VAL A 65 2.76 -2.22 7.81
N GLY A 66 2.13 -3.29 7.31
CA GLY A 66 1.37 -4.24 8.14
C GLY A 66 2.22 -5.30 8.85
N ARG A 67 3.56 -5.20 8.81
CA ARG A 67 4.49 -6.23 9.33
C ARG A 67 5.05 -5.93 10.73
N GLY A 68 4.27 -5.19 11.52
CA GLY A 68 4.50 -4.94 12.94
C GLY A 68 5.37 -3.73 13.23
N ALA A 69 5.25 -3.15 14.42
CA ALA A 69 5.87 -1.89 14.87
C ALA A 69 7.40 -1.95 15.06
N ASN A 70 8.13 -2.33 14.01
CA ASN A 70 9.57 -2.22 13.94
C ASN A 70 9.96 -0.88 13.27
N PRO A 71 11.25 -0.48 13.35
CA PRO A 71 11.74 0.73 12.68
C PRO A 71 11.49 0.77 11.15
N GLU A 72 11.19 -0.37 10.52
CA GLU A 72 10.87 -0.43 9.11
C GLU A 72 9.46 0.08 8.80
N VAL A 73 8.52 0.08 9.75
CA VAL A 73 7.19 0.72 9.57
C VAL A 73 7.34 2.21 9.39
N TYR A 74 8.20 2.85 10.18
CA TYR A 74 8.50 4.27 10.02
C TYR A 74 8.96 4.58 8.59
N LYS A 75 9.94 3.83 8.08
CA LYS A 75 10.43 3.98 6.71
C LYS A 75 9.36 3.65 5.67
N ALA A 76 8.54 2.63 5.91
CA ALA A 76 7.49 2.21 4.99
C ALA A 76 6.39 3.28 4.85
N ILE A 77 5.98 3.92 5.94
CA ILE A 77 5.07 5.07 5.90
C ILE A 77 5.70 6.20 5.08
N LEU A 78 6.97 6.53 5.36
CA LEU A 78 7.70 7.55 4.62
C LEU A 78 8.07 7.15 3.17
N ALA A 79 7.79 5.93 2.72
CA ALA A 79 8.03 5.52 1.34
C ALA A 79 6.80 5.74 0.43
N HIS A 80 5.65 6.14 0.99
CA HIS A 80 4.47 6.45 0.19
C HIS A 80 4.70 7.69 -0.68
N PRO A 81 3.96 7.82 -1.79
CA PRO A 81 4.03 9.01 -2.62
C PRO A 81 3.75 10.28 -1.81
N GLN A 82 4.40 11.38 -2.18
CA GLN A 82 4.31 12.61 -1.39
C GLN A 82 2.87 13.16 -1.36
N GLY A 83 2.39 13.47 -0.16
CA GLY A 83 1.05 14.03 0.04
C GLY A 83 -0.09 13.02 0.11
N THR A 84 0.18 11.71 0.05
CA THR A 84 -0.86 10.68 0.21
C THR A 84 -1.19 10.37 1.66
N ILE A 85 -0.31 10.69 2.62
CA ILE A 85 -0.57 10.52 4.06
C ILE A 85 -1.33 11.74 4.59
N ASN A 86 -0.85 12.96 4.32
CA ASN A 86 -1.52 14.22 4.63
C ASN A 86 -2.10 14.31 6.07
N GLY A 87 -1.35 13.83 7.07
CA GLY A 87 -1.78 13.81 8.47
C GLY A 87 -2.81 12.74 8.84
N GLN A 88 -3.24 11.90 7.88
CA GLN A 88 -4.23 10.86 8.08
C GLN A 88 -3.68 9.50 7.64
N PHE A 89 -3.48 8.62 8.61
CA PHE A 89 -2.97 7.28 8.32
C PHE A 89 -3.93 6.21 8.84
N ARG A 90 -4.42 5.39 7.92
CA ARG A 90 -5.30 4.26 8.25
C ARG A 90 -4.68 2.98 7.69
N VAL A 91 -4.42 2.02 8.56
CA VAL A 91 -3.80 0.74 8.20
C VAL A 91 -4.52 -0.42 8.87
N THR A 92 -4.53 -1.57 8.21
CA THR A 92 -4.95 -2.85 8.81
C THR A 92 -3.83 -3.42 9.66
N GLU A 93 -4.04 -3.54 10.97
CA GLU A 93 -3.20 -4.37 11.83
C GLU A 93 -3.49 -5.85 11.55
N GLN A 94 -2.45 -6.63 11.29
CA GLN A 94 -2.62 -8.07 11.03
C GLN A 94 -2.87 -8.81 12.33
N GLY A 95 -3.84 -9.74 12.35
CA GLY A 95 -4.19 -10.50 13.57
C GLY A 95 -2.98 -11.21 14.19
N GLU A 96 -2.11 -11.78 13.35
CA GLU A 96 -0.85 -12.42 13.75
C GLU A 96 0.19 -11.46 14.37
N MET A 97 0.01 -10.14 14.21
CA MET A 97 0.91 -9.10 14.71
C MET A 97 0.36 -8.36 15.93
N ILE A 98 -0.93 -8.51 16.28
CA ILE A 98 -1.57 -7.79 17.39
C ILE A 98 -0.82 -8.01 18.70
N THR A 99 -0.55 -9.26 19.08
CA THR A 99 0.17 -9.55 20.33
C THR A 99 1.57 -8.95 20.34
N LYS A 100 2.25 -8.90 19.20
CA LYS A 100 3.59 -8.32 19.10
C LYS A 100 3.56 -6.80 19.24
N ASN A 101 2.57 -6.13 18.66
CA ASN A 101 2.53 -4.67 18.64
C ASN A 101 1.80 -4.09 19.86
N PHE A 102 0.87 -4.83 20.45
CA PHE A 102 -0.07 -4.32 21.46
C PHE A 102 -0.30 -5.32 22.62
N GLY A 103 0.52 -6.36 22.76
CA GLY A 103 0.38 -7.37 23.80
C GLY A 103 0.73 -6.87 25.21
N ASP A 104 1.52 -5.80 25.29
CA ASP A 104 1.89 -5.11 26.52
C ASP A 104 1.94 -3.59 26.29
N ILE A 105 1.99 -2.82 27.38
CA ILE A 105 1.92 -1.35 27.34
C ILE A 105 3.13 -0.76 26.63
N GLU A 106 4.34 -1.26 26.89
CA GLU A 106 5.57 -0.72 26.29
C GLU A 106 5.59 -0.91 24.77
N SER A 107 5.21 -2.10 24.31
CA SER A 107 5.06 -2.41 22.88
C SER A 107 3.97 -1.56 22.23
N ALA A 108 2.84 -1.35 22.91
CA ALA A 108 1.72 -0.54 22.42
C ALA A 108 2.12 0.94 22.27
N GLU A 109 2.74 1.52 23.28
CA GLU A 109 3.26 2.89 23.25
C GLU A 109 4.28 3.05 22.14
N ARG A 110 5.24 2.12 22.02
CA ARG A 110 6.25 2.13 20.96
C ARG A 110 5.62 2.07 19.57
N SER A 111 4.57 1.28 19.39
CA SER A 111 3.82 1.19 18.14
C SER A 111 3.19 2.54 17.79
N MET A 112 2.48 3.15 18.74
CA MET A 112 1.84 4.45 18.55
C MET A 112 2.85 5.57 18.29
N ASP A 113 4.00 5.56 18.96
CA ASP A 113 5.11 6.50 18.74
C ASP A 113 5.63 6.42 17.30
N ILE A 114 5.85 5.20 16.79
CA ILE A 114 6.35 4.98 15.42
C ILE A 114 5.35 5.51 14.39
N PHE A 115 4.06 5.20 14.54
CA PHE A 115 3.02 5.71 13.63
C PHE A 115 2.94 7.23 13.70
N THR A 116 2.85 7.79 14.90
CA THR A 116 2.72 9.24 15.12
C THR A 116 3.93 9.98 14.57
N ALA A 117 5.14 9.53 14.88
CA ALA A 117 6.37 10.14 14.39
C ALA A 117 6.46 10.08 12.86
N ALA A 118 6.05 8.98 12.22
CA ALA A 118 6.10 8.85 10.77
C ALA A 118 5.10 9.77 10.08
N VAL A 119 3.85 9.83 10.57
CA VAL A 119 2.80 10.69 10.01
C VAL A 119 3.16 12.17 10.16
N LEU A 120 3.69 12.57 11.32
CA LEU A 120 4.17 13.93 11.54
C LEU A 120 5.37 14.24 10.65
N ARG A 121 6.34 13.32 10.55
CA ARG A 121 7.53 13.54 9.72
C ARG A 121 7.19 13.70 8.24
N ASP A 122 6.21 12.94 7.73
CA ASP A 122 5.76 13.01 6.33
C ASP A 122 5.43 14.44 5.89
N GLN A 123 4.81 15.24 6.77
CA GLN A 123 4.41 16.63 6.45
C GLN A 123 5.60 17.57 6.19
N PHE A 124 6.74 17.30 6.80
CA PHE A 124 7.91 18.19 6.74
C PHE A 124 9.06 17.61 5.90
N LEU A 125 8.92 16.37 5.43
CA LEU A 125 9.97 15.69 4.68
C LEU A 125 9.83 16.00 3.19
N GLN A 126 10.81 16.71 2.64
CA GLN A 126 10.98 16.79 1.19
C GLN A 126 11.59 15.47 0.69
N ARG A 127 10.92 14.81 -0.25
CA ARG A 127 11.39 13.57 -0.87
C ARG A 127 11.78 13.83 -2.32
N PRO A 128 12.80 13.11 -2.84
CA PRO A 128 13.05 13.14 -4.26
C PRO A 128 11.85 12.54 -4.99
N VAL A 129 11.32 13.27 -5.96
CA VAL A 129 10.33 12.75 -6.90
C VAL A 129 11.05 11.75 -7.81
N PRO A 130 10.49 10.54 -8.07
CA PRO A 130 11.11 9.59 -8.98
C PRO A 130 11.36 10.20 -10.36
N THR A 131 12.60 10.12 -10.84
CA THR A 131 12.99 10.61 -12.16
C THR A 131 12.29 9.82 -13.27
N ALA A 132 12.23 10.38 -14.48
CA ALA A 132 11.68 9.68 -15.64
C ALA A 132 12.41 8.35 -15.91
N GLU A 133 13.73 8.31 -15.72
CA GLU A 133 14.55 7.10 -15.83
C GLU A 133 14.12 6.03 -14.82
N TRP A 134 13.94 6.40 -13.54
CA TRP A 134 13.50 5.45 -12.51
C TRP A 134 12.09 4.95 -12.76
N ARG A 135 11.18 5.81 -13.22
CA ARG A 135 9.81 5.42 -13.60
C ARG A 135 9.85 4.42 -14.77
N ALA A 136 10.66 4.69 -15.79
CA ALA A 136 10.82 3.78 -16.93
C ALA A 136 11.41 2.42 -16.50
N ALA A 137 12.43 2.43 -15.63
CA ALA A 137 13.00 1.21 -15.08
C ALA A 137 11.98 0.41 -14.26
N MET A 138 11.21 1.07 -13.39
CA MET A 138 10.15 0.43 -12.61
C MET A 138 9.03 -0.12 -13.49
N ALA A 139 8.64 0.59 -14.54
CA ALA A 139 7.65 0.11 -15.51
C ALA A 139 8.13 -1.16 -16.23
N ALA A 140 9.37 -1.18 -16.72
CA ALA A 140 9.96 -2.35 -17.37
C ALA A 140 10.09 -3.56 -16.41
N MET A 141 10.51 -3.31 -15.16
CA MET A 141 10.57 -4.35 -14.13
C MET A 141 9.17 -4.88 -13.76
N SER A 142 8.18 -3.99 -13.65
CA SER A 142 6.79 -4.33 -13.38
C SER A 142 6.25 -5.28 -14.45
N GLU A 143 6.36 -4.90 -15.72
CA GLU A 143 5.91 -5.71 -16.86
C GLU A 143 6.57 -7.09 -16.87
N ARG A 144 7.91 -7.12 -16.82
CA ARG A 144 8.68 -8.37 -16.86
C ARG A 144 8.36 -9.28 -15.66
N SER A 145 8.28 -8.72 -14.46
CA SER A 145 7.99 -9.49 -13.25
C SER A 145 6.58 -10.08 -13.25
N CYS A 146 5.59 -9.33 -13.75
CA CYS A 146 4.21 -9.80 -13.88
C CYS A 146 4.12 -10.96 -14.87
N GLY A 147 4.75 -10.83 -16.04
CA GLY A 147 4.82 -11.91 -17.04
C GLY A 147 5.44 -13.18 -16.47
N LEU A 148 6.58 -13.07 -15.78
CA LEU A 148 7.23 -14.23 -15.14
C LEU A 148 6.38 -14.86 -14.03
N TYR A 149 5.73 -14.04 -13.20
CA TYR A 149 4.85 -14.53 -12.13
C TYR A 149 3.66 -15.31 -12.70
N ARG A 150 2.95 -14.73 -13.68
CA ARG A 150 1.76 -15.35 -14.28
C ARG A 150 2.11 -16.60 -15.09
N LYS A 151 3.27 -16.61 -15.76
CA LYS A 151 3.79 -17.81 -16.44
C LYS A 151 3.88 -19.02 -15.50
N VAL A 152 4.30 -18.82 -14.26
CA VAL A 152 4.39 -19.91 -13.28
C VAL A 152 3.04 -20.17 -12.59
N VAL A 153 2.38 -19.13 -12.08
CA VAL A 153 1.22 -19.30 -11.20
C VAL A 153 -0.08 -19.59 -11.95
N ARG A 154 -0.19 -19.15 -13.21
CA ARG A 154 -1.41 -19.31 -14.03
C ARG A 154 -1.21 -20.24 -15.22
N GLU A 155 -0.09 -20.11 -15.92
CA GLU A 155 0.10 -20.79 -17.21
C GLU A 155 0.71 -22.19 -17.07
N GLU A 156 1.52 -22.46 -16.05
CA GLU A 156 2.11 -23.78 -15.80
C GLU A 156 1.04 -24.78 -15.32
N PRO A 157 0.67 -25.79 -16.12
CA PRO A 157 -0.43 -26.69 -15.79
C PRO A 157 -0.20 -27.51 -14.52
N LYS A 158 1.06 -27.75 -14.14
CA LYS A 158 1.42 -28.52 -12.94
C LYS A 158 1.51 -27.68 -11.66
N PHE A 159 1.33 -26.37 -11.75
CA PHE A 159 1.50 -25.47 -10.59
C PHE A 159 0.53 -25.81 -9.45
N VAL A 160 -0.78 -25.92 -9.72
CA VAL A 160 -1.78 -26.20 -8.68
C VAL A 160 -1.59 -27.58 -8.04
N PRO A 161 -1.40 -28.69 -8.80
CA PRO A 161 -1.06 -29.99 -8.22
C PRO A 161 0.20 -29.95 -7.34
N TYR A 162 1.26 -29.30 -7.82
CA TYR A 162 2.50 -29.14 -7.07
C TYR A 162 2.27 -28.36 -5.76
N PHE A 163 1.58 -27.22 -5.84
CA PHE A 163 1.33 -26.35 -4.69
C PHE A 163 0.56 -27.08 -3.58
N ARG A 164 -0.47 -27.85 -3.93
CA ARG A 164 -1.24 -28.67 -2.97
C ARG A 164 -0.46 -29.82 -2.35
N ALA A 165 0.49 -30.39 -3.09
CA ALA A 165 1.34 -31.47 -2.59
C ALA A 165 2.48 -30.95 -1.71
N ALA A 166 3.01 -29.76 -2.03
CA ALA A 166 4.19 -29.19 -1.38
C ALA A 166 3.85 -28.30 -0.16
N THR A 167 2.59 -27.89 0.00
CA THR A 167 2.15 -26.98 1.07
C THR A 167 0.93 -27.52 1.82
N PRO A 168 0.73 -27.16 3.10
CA PRO A 168 -0.44 -27.55 3.87
C PRO A 168 -1.62 -26.60 3.58
N GLU A 169 -2.05 -26.52 2.33
CA GLU A 169 -3.21 -25.67 1.93
C GLU A 169 -4.57 -26.32 2.24
N LEU A 170 -4.58 -27.64 2.45
CA LEU A 170 -5.78 -28.43 2.80
C LEU A 170 -6.08 -28.42 4.30
#